data_AF-A0A356NJG1-F1
#
_entry.id   AF-A0A356NJG1-F1
#
_cell.length_a   1.000
_cell.length_b   1.000
_cell.length_c   1.000
_cell.angle_alpha   90.00
_cell.angle_beta   90.00
_cell.angle_gamma   90.00
#
_symmetry.space_group_name_H-M   'P 1'
#
loop_
_entity.id
_entity.type
_entity.pdbx_description
1 polymer ?
#
loop_
_entity_poly.entity_id
_entity_poly.type
_entity_poly.pdbx_seq_one_letter_code
_entity_poly.pdbx_strand_id
1 'polypeptide(L)'
;ISVSALMVVLFFGGWTLPFFGLNETASTFGGGLIHILVFLAKVAVFMGLFIWIRWMLPRFRYDQLMDLGWKTFLPLALANIIITATILWIKHL
;
A
#
# COMPACT_ATOMS: atom_id res chain seq x y z
N ILE A 1 -10.04 2.73 8.54
CA ILE A 1 -9.19 1.67 9.13
C ILE A 1 -9.01 0.51 8.15
N SER A 2 -10.08 -0.14 7.65
CA SER A 2 -9.95 -1.31 6.76
C SER A 2 -9.16 -1.05 5.47
N VAL A 3 -9.38 0.07 4.78
CA VAL A 3 -8.61 0.41 3.56
C VAL A 3 -7.13 0.67 3.88
N SER A 4 -6.84 1.37 4.99
CA SER A 4 -5.49 1.60 5.47
C SER A 4 -4.78 0.28 5.82
N ALA A 5 -5.50 -0.67 6.41
CA ALA A 5 -4.99 -2.00 6.70
C ALA A 5 -4.67 -2.79 5.41
N LEU A 6 -5.58 -2.78 4.42
CA LEU A 6 -5.34 -3.41 3.12
C LEU A 6 -4.13 -2.81 2.40
N MET A 7 -3.96 -1.48 2.43
CA MET A 7 -2.78 -0.83 1.84
C MET A 7 -1.48 -1.29 2.50
N VAL A 8 -1.46 -1.39 3.83
CA VAL A 8 -0.27 -1.81 4.57
C VAL A 8 0.08 -3.27 4.28
N VAL A 9 -0.93 -4.15 4.19
CA VAL A 9 -0.72 -5.58 3.90
C VAL A 9 -0.28 -5.81 2.46
N LEU A 10 -0.97 -5.21 1.49
CA LEU A 10 -0.73 -5.48 0.06
C LEU A 10 0.55 -4.85 -0.46
N PHE A 11 0.92 -3.64 0.02
CA PHE A 11 2.02 -2.88 -0.55
C PHE A 11 3.22 -2.71 0.40
N PHE A 12 3.00 -2.62 1.72
CA PHE A 12 4.05 -2.29 2.70
C PHE A 12 4.51 -3.47 3.55
N GLY A 13 4.25 -4.70 3.08
CA GLY A 13 4.71 -5.93 3.72
C GLY A 13 4.02 -6.29 5.04
N GLY A 14 2.88 -5.65 5.36
CA GLY A 14 2.13 -5.94 6.57
C GLY A 14 2.98 -5.76 7.83
N TRP A 15 3.28 -6.89 8.49
CA TRP A 15 4.05 -6.99 9.71
C TRP A 15 5.58 -7.03 9.53
N THR A 16 6.09 -7.19 8.30
CA THR A 16 7.53 -7.32 8.08
C THR A 16 8.20 -5.95 8.06
N LEU A 17 9.40 -5.87 8.65
CA LEU A 17 10.27 -4.70 8.55
C LEU A 17 11.64 -5.19 8.06
N PRO A 18 12.16 -4.67 6.94
CA PRO A 18 13.46 -5.11 6.40
C PRO A 18 14.65 -4.61 7.25
N PHE A 19 14.39 -3.77 8.25
CA PHE A 19 15.38 -3.27 9.20
C PHE A 19 15.33 -4.11 10.49
N PHE A 20 16.48 -4.31 11.14
CA PHE A 20 16.64 -5.01 12.42
C PHE A 20 16.32 -6.52 12.45
N GLY A 21 16.37 -7.23 11.32
CA GLY A 21 16.18 -8.69 11.31
C GLY A 21 14.72 -9.14 11.55
N LEU A 22 13.76 -8.21 11.53
CA LEU A 22 12.31 -8.45 11.63
C LEU A 22 11.70 -8.92 10.29
N ASN A 23 12.51 -9.54 9.44
CA ASN A 23 12.07 -10.20 8.20
C ASN A 23 11.63 -11.65 8.46
N GLU A 24 12.04 -12.24 9.58
CA GLU A 24 11.68 -13.60 9.93
C GLU A 24 10.43 -13.68 10.81
N THR A 25 9.71 -14.79 10.73
CA THR A 25 8.55 -15.07 11.57
C THR A 25 8.97 -15.05 13.03
N ALA A 26 8.24 -14.30 13.87
CA ALA A 26 8.53 -14.22 15.29
C ALA A 26 8.65 -15.60 15.95
N SER A 27 9.86 -15.93 16.37
CA SER A 27 10.19 -17.15 17.13
C SER A 27 9.89 -17.01 18.63
N THR A 28 9.58 -15.80 19.10
CA THR A 28 9.35 -15.48 20.51
C THR A 28 8.07 -14.67 20.68
N PHE A 29 7.34 -14.86 21.79
CA PHE A 29 6.13 -14.09 22.13
C PHE A 29 6.34 -12.57 22.08
N GLY A 30 7.50 -12.08 22.56
CA GLY A 30 7.89 -10.67 22.47
C GLY A 30 8.08 -10.16 21.04
N GLY A 31 8.60 -11.01 20.14
CA GLY A 31 8.69 -10.68 18.71
C GLY A 31 7.31 -10.51 18.08
N GLY A 32 6.36 -11.39 18.41
CA GLY A 32 4.98 -11.30 17.94
C GLY A 32 4.31 -9.97 18.33
N LEU A 33 4.52 -9.50 19.57
CA LEU A 33 4.00 -8.21 20.01
C LEU A 33 4.61 -7.04 19.22
N ILE A 34 5.90 -7.09 18.93
CA ILE A 34 6.59 -6.07 18.13
C ILE A 34 6.02 -6.02 16.70
N HIS A 35 5.78 -7.17 16.06
CA HIS A 35 5.18 -7.21 14.72
C HIS A 35 3.77 -6.61 14.69
N ILE A 36 2.95 -6.89 15.70
CA ILE A 36 1.59 -6.32 15.83
C ILE A 36 1.67 -4.80 16.02
N LEU A 37 2.57 -4.32 16.87
CA LEU A 37 2.77 -2.89 17.09
C LEU A 37 3.29 -2.19 15.82
N VAL A 38 4.22 -2.80 15.09
CA VAL A 38 4.71 -2.28 13.80
C VAL A 38 3.57 -2.18 12.79
N PHE A 39 2.74 -3.22 12.69
CA PHE A 39 1.57 -3.20 11.80
C PHE A 39 0.59 -2.08 12.18
N LEU A 40 0.23 -1.97 13.47
CA LEU A 40 -0.66 -0.92 13.97
C LEU A 40 -0.09 0.48 13.73
N ALA A 41 1.22 0.67 13.95
CA ALA A 41 1.89 1.94 13.70
C ALA A 41 1.84 2.33 12.22
N LYS A 42 2.13 1.39 11.30
CA LYS A 42 1.99 1.64 9.85
C LYS A 42 0.55 2.02 9.50
N VAL A 43 -0.45 1.29 10.02
CA VAL A 43 -1.87 1.59 9.79
C VAL A 43 -2.25 2.97 10.32
N ALA A 44 -1.77 3.34 11.52
CA ALA A 44 -2.03 4.64 12.12
C ALA A 44 -1.45 5.79 11.28
N VAL A 45 -0.24 5.62 10.73
CA VAL A 45 0.36 6.60 9.80
C VAL A 45 -0.51 6.78 8.56
N PHE A 46 -0.94 5.70 7.90
CA PHE A 46 -1.81 5.82 6.73
C PHE A 46 -3.19 6.38 7.05
N MET A 47 -3.73 6.09 8.24
CA MET A 47 -4.96 6.70 8.71
C MET A 47 -4.81 8.21 8.89
N GLY A 48 -3.69 8.65 9.49
CA GLY A 48 -3.33 10.06 9.59
C GLY A 48 -3.20 10.72 8.21
N LEU A 49 -2.56 10.05 7.25
CA LEU A 49 -2.46 10.53 5.87
C LEU A 49 -3.84 10.71 5.22
N PHE A 50 -4.78 9.78 5.40
CA PHE A 50 -6.14 9.94 4.85
C PHE A 50 -6.88 11.13 5.45
N ILE A 51 -6.73 11.36 6.75
CA ILE A 51 -7.32 12.53 7.42
C ILE A 51 -6.69 13.81 6.87
N TRP A 52 -5.36 13.82 6.71
CA TRP A 52 -4.64 14.97 6.20
C TRP A 52 -5.02 15.30 4.74
N ILE A 53 -5.12 14.29 3.88
CA ILE A 53 -5.57 14.43 2.49
C ILE A 53 -6.98 15.03 2.43
N ARG A 54 -7.89 14.58 3.30
CA ARG A 54 -9.25 15.14 3.38
C ARG A 54 -9.24 16.64 3.71
N TRP A 55 -8.27 17.12 4.48
CA TRP A 55 -8.15 18.53 4.82
C TRP A 55 -7.51 19.37 3.72
N MET A 56 -6.65 18.78 2.88
CA MET A 56 -5.92 19.50 1.82
C MET A 56 -6.67 19.59 0.50
N LEU A 57 -7.58 18.65 0.19
CA LEU A 57 -8.23 18.61 -1.12
C LEU A 57 -9.42 19.58 -1.22
N PRO A 58 -9.38 20.57 -2.13
CA PRO A 58 -10.55 21.38 -2.46
C PRO A 58 -11.57 20.48 -3.18
N ARG A 59 -12.88 20.74 -2.98
CA ARG A 59 -13.97 19.91 -3.55
C ARG A 59 -13.77 19.68 -5.07
N PHE A 60 -13.65 18.43 -5.51
CA PHE A 60 -13.60 18.07 -6.93
C PHE A 60 -14.99 17.84 -7.49
N ARG A 61 -15.22 18.20 -8.76
CA ARG A 61 -16.47 17.89 -9.46
C ARG A 61 -16.48 16.41 -9.87
N TYR A 62 -17.65 15.78 -9.89
CA TYR A 62 -17.81 14.38 -10.30
C TYR A 62 -17.19 14.11 -11.68
N ASP A 63 -17.40 15.00 -12.64
CA ASP A 63 -16.85 14.85 -13.99
C ASP A 63 -15.33 14.80 -14.00
N GLN A 64 -14.67 15.57 -13.13
CA GLN A 64 -13.21 15.60 -13.04
C GLN A 64 -12.67 14.31 -12.41
N LEU A 65 -13.38 13.76 -11.43
CA LEU A 65 -13.03 12.47 -10.83
C LEU A 65 -13.20 11.33 -11.84
N MET A 66 -14.28 11.36 -12.62
CA MET A 66 -14.53 10.38 -13.67
C MET A 66 -13.48 10.47 -14.77
N ASP A 67 -13.11 11.69 -15.19
CA ASP A 67 -12.08 11.91 -16.20
C ASP A 67 -10.71 11.39 -15.73
N LEU A 68 -10.32 11.70 -14.49
CA LEU A 68 -9.07 11.22 -13.89
C LEU A 68 -9.04 9.68 -13.77
N GLY A 69 -10.15 9.09 -13.30
CA GLY A 69 -10.29 7.64 -13.17
C GLY A 69 -10.14 6.91 -14.50
N TRP A 70 -10.93 7.32 -15.49
CA TRP A 70 -11.02 6.61 -16.76
C TRP A 70 -9.89 6.94 -17.72
N LYS A 71 -9.46 8.21 -17.83
CA LYS A 71 -8.42 8.60 -18.78
C LYS A 71 -7.00 8.45 -18.25
N THR A 72 -6.80 8.47 -16.94
CA THR A 72 -5.44 8.43 -16.37
C THR A 72 -5.19 7.13 -15.60
N PHE A 73 -6.01 6.81 -14.61
CA PHE A 73 -5.72 5.64 -13.75
C PHE A 73 -5.91 4.30 -14.45
N LEU A 74 -6.95 4.15 -15.28
CA LEU A 74 -7.19 2.91 -16.02
C LEU A 74 -6.05 2.54 -16.99
N PRO A 75 -5.60 3.43 -17.92
CA PRO A 75 -4.50 3.09 -18.80
C PRO A 75 -3.17 2.89 -18.04
N LEU A 76 -2.95 3.63 -16.95
CA LEU A 76 -1.75 3.46 -16.12
C LEU A 76 -1.72 2.08 -15.43
N ALA A 77 -2.85 1.61 -14.91
CA ALA A 77 -2.96 0.30 -14.29
C ALA A 77 -2.73 -0.83 -15.31
N LEU A 78 -3.31 -0.71 -16.51
CA LEU A 78 -3.09 -1.67 -17.59
C LEU A 78 -1.64 -1.69 -18.06
N ALA A 79 -1.00 -0.52 -18.20
CA ALA A 79 0.41 -0.43 -18.55
C ALA A 79 1.31 -1.11 -17.49
N ASN A 80 1.02 -0.93 -16.20
CA ASN A 80 1.77 -1.58 -15.13
C ASN A 80 1.68 -3.12 -15.21
N ILE A 81 0.48 -3.65 -15.46
CA ILE A 81 0.26 -5.10 -15.61
C ILE A 81 1.08 -5.65 -16.78
N ILE A 82 1.04 -4.99 -17.95
CA ILE A 82 1.79 -5.40 -19.14
C ILE A 82 3.29 -5.37 -18.87
N ILE A 83 3.81 -4.28 -18.29
CA ILE A 83 5.24 -4.13 -17.96
C ILE A 83 5.68 -5.25 -17.01
N THR A 84 4.91 -5.51 -15.96
CA THR A 84 5.21 -6.56 -15.00
C THR A 84 5.23 -7.94 -15.66
N ALA A 85 4.27 -8.21 -16.56
CA ALA A 85 4.21 -9.46 -17.31
C ALA A 85 5.42 -9.61 -18.26
N THR A 86 5.82 -8.55 -18.96
CA THR A 86 6.99 -8.57 -19.84
C THR A 86 8.29 -8.80 -19.05
N ILE A 87 8.47 -8.13 -17.91
CA ILE A 87 9.66 -8.32 -17.05
C ILE A 87 9.72 -9.76 -16.54
N LEU A 88 8.59 -10.32 -16.10
CA LEU A 88 8.52 -11.70 -15.63
C LEU A 88 8.88 -12.69 -16.75
N TRP A 89 8.36 -12.46 -17.97
CA TRP A 89 8.66 -13.30 -19.12
C TRP A 89 10.15 -13.26 -19.50
N ILE A 90 10.77 -12.07 -19.52
CA ILE A 90 12.20 -11.91 -19.79
C ILE A 90 13.06 -12.60 -18.73
N LYS A 91 12.68 -12.54 -17.44
CA LYS A 91 13.43 -13.21 -16.37
C LYS A 91 13.35 -14.73 -16.42
N HIS A 92 12.32 -15.28 -17.06
CA HIS A 92 12.11 -16.73 -17.13
C HIS A 92 12.78 -17.37 -18.37
N LEU A 93 13.17 -16.55 -19.35
CA LEU A 93 14.03 -16.93 -20.48
C LEU A 93 15.50 -17.05 -20.05
#